data_AF-A0A068VDX0-F1
#
_entry.id   AF-A0A068VDX0-F1
#
_cell.length_a   1.000
_cell.length_b   1.000
_cell.length_c   1.000
_cell.angle_alpha   90.00
_cell.angle_beta   90.00
_cell.angle_gamma   90.00
#
_symmetry.space_group_name_H-M   'P 1'
#
loop_
_entity.id
_entity.type
_entity.pdbx_description
1 polymer ?
#
loop_
_entity_poly.entity_id
_entity_poly.type
_entity_poly.pdbx_seq_one_letter_code
_entity_poly.pdbx_strand_id
1 'polypeptide(L)'
;MPRAPSSFFINAKNIFLTYPRCVFPKQQALDAIRNIQFPISPIYVRVVQETHQDGSPHLYCLLQFEGKFRTESARFFDIKSPTSNSMFHPNVQGARNSLVVRDYISKYGDFVKWGNFRPDGQSRFSSDKTDEVYAAALVGEDKGMTLNIIKKGDPRSFIIHYDKLSSNLDRIFQKPLEPYVARFQQFERIPSFLIHWATQNVTGPANRPHRPMSIIIEGPSRTGKTCWARSLNPQV
;
A
#
# COMPACT_ATOMS: atom_id res chain seq x y z
N MET A 1 -24.17 23.68 -21.73
CA MET A 1 -24.38 22.89 -22.96
C MET A 1 -24.31 21.42 -22.60
N PRO A 2 -25.26 20.57 -23.04
CA PRO A 2 -25.17 19.14 -22.82
C PRO A 2 -23.93 18.58 -23.54
N ARG A 3 -23.16 17.74 -22.84
CA ARG A 3 -21.94 17.13 -23.35
C ARG A 3 -22.33 16.24 -24.53
N ALA A 4 -21.75 16.49 -25.71
CA ALA A 4 -21.92 15.62 -26.87
C ALA A 4 -21.61 14.16 -26.47
N PRO A 5 -22.32 13.16 -27.04
CA PRO A 5 -22.07 11.76 -26.72
C PRO A 5 -20.59 11.46 -26.89
N SER A 6 -19.97 10.83 -25.89
CA SER A 6 -18.53 10.57 -25.88
C SER A 6 -18.17 9.76 -27.11
N SER A 7 -17.45 10.36 -28.04
CA SER A 7 -16.83 9.64 -29.14
C SER A 7 -15.93 8.54 -28.57
N PHE A 8 -15.84 7.40 -29.27
CA PHE A 8 -14.94 6.32 -28.89
C PHE A 8 -13.52 6.88 -28.74
N PHE A 9 -12.90 6.64 -27.59
CA PHE A 9 -11.58 7.16 -27.29
C PHE A 9 -10.80 6.19 -26.40
N ILE A 10 -9.62 5.78 -26.86
CA ILE A 10 -8.69 4.96 -26.09
C ILE A 10 -7.40 5.75 -25.91
N ASN A 11 -6.90 5.79 -24.68
CA ASN A 11 -5.59 6.34 -24.33
C ASN A 11 -5.00 5.48 -23.20
N ALA A 12 -4.32 4.40 -23.58
CA ALA A 12 -3.83 3.40 -22.64
C ALA A 12 -2.50 2.78 -23.12
N LYS A 13 -1.69 2.34 -22.16
CA LYS A 13 -0.44 1.59 -22.44
C LYS A 13 -0.71 0.11 -22.70
N ASN A 14 -1.73 -0.45 -22.04
CA ASN A 14 -2.18 -1.81 -22.25
C ASN A 14 -3.63 -1.78 -22.74
N ILE A 15 -3.92 -2.61 -23.74
CA ILE A 15 -5.24 -2.69 -24.36
C ILE A 15 -5.70 -4.13 -24.34
N PHE A 16 -6.93 -4.33 -23.90
CA PHE A 16 -7.61 -5.60 -23.91
C PHE A 16 -8.70 -5.57 -24.99
N LEU A 17 -8.63 -6.53 -25.90
CA LEU A 17 -9.57 -6.73 -26.99
C LEU A 17 -10.37 -7.99 -26.74
N THR A 18 -11.68 -7.90 -26.95
CA THR A 18 -12.58 -9.06 -26.96
C THR A 18 -13.29 -9.10 -28.29
N TYR A 19 -13.03 -10.13 -29.10
CA TYR A 19 -13.75 -10.41 -30.34
C TYR A 19 -14.83 -11.46 -30.04
N PRO A 20 -16.11 -11.06 -29.92
CA PRO A 20 -17.20 -12.00 -29.69
C PRO A 20 -17.45 -12.86 -30.94
N ARG A 21 -17.92 -14.10 -30.74
CA ARG A 21 -18.27 -15.05 -31.83
C ARG A 21 -17.20 -15.15 -32.93
N CYS A 22 -15.94 -15.18 -32.53
CA CYS A 22 -14.79 -15.16 -33.40
C CYS A 22 -14.24 -16.58 -33.58
N VAL A 23 -14.50 -17.17 -34.74
CA VAL A 23 -13.92 -18.47 -35.17
C VAL A 23 -12.49 -18.33 -35.70
N PHE A 24 -11.91 -17.13 -35.59
CA PHE A 24 -10.59 -16.81 -36.12
C PHE A 24 -9.50 -17.55 -35.34
N PRO A 25 -8.64 -18.35 -35.98
CA PRO A 25 -7.58 -19.06 -35.26
C PRO A 25 -6.66 -18.09 -34.54
N LYS A 26 -6.38 -18.32 -33.25
CA LYS A 26 -5.55 -17.43 -32.41
C LYS A 26 -4.19 -17.06 -33.01
N GLN A 27 -3.55 -17.99 -33.75
CA GLN A 27 -2.26 -17.73 -34.41
C GLN A 27 -2.43 -16.72 -35.56
N GLN A 28 -3.46 -16.90 -36.38
CA GLN A 28 -3.78 -15.95 -37.45
C GLN A 28 -4.20 -14.60 -36.88
N ALA A 29 -4.90 -14.59 -35.73
CA ALA A 29 -5.24 -13.37 -35.01
C ALA A 29 -4.00 -12.62 -34.51
N LEU A 30 -3.03 -13.36 -33.95
CA LEU A 30 -1.77 -12.79 -33.52
C LEU A 30 -1.04 -12.14 -34.71
N ASP A 31 -0.96 -12.82 -35.85
CA ASP A 31 -0.30 -12.30 -37.05
C ASP A 31 -1.05 -11.11 -37.65
N ALA A 32 -2.38 -11.16 -37.71
CA ALA A 32 -3.22 -10.05 -38.16
C ALA A 32 -3.02 -8.81 -37.28
N ILE A 33 -3.03 -8.98 -35.96
CA ILE A 33 -2.83 -7.88 -35.00
C ILE A 33 -1.41 -7.30 -35.13
N ARG A 34 -0.40 -8.14 -35.35
CA ARG A 34 0.98 -7.67 -35.56
C ARG A 34 1.17 -6.89 -36.86
N ASN A 35 0.35 -7.17 -37.87
CA ASN A 35 0.40 -6.49 -39.16
C ASN A 35 -0.37 -5.17 -39.18
N ILE A 36 -1.10 -4.82 -38.10
CA ILE A 36 -1.72 -3.50 -37.97
C ILE A 36 -0.62 -2.44 -37.85
N GLN A 37 -0.73 -1.37 -38.64
CA GLN A 37 0.20 -0.25 -38.57
C GLN A 37 -0.10 0.60 -37.35
N PHE A 38 0.65 0.38 -36.27
CA PHE A 38 0.57 1.19 -35.07
C PHE A 38 1.49 2.41 -35.15
N PRO A 39 1.08 3.60 -34.66
CA PRO A 39 1.97 4.74 -34.46
C PRO A 39 3.06 4.47 -33.41
N ILE A 40 2.80 3.54 -32.48
CA ILE A 40 3.72 3.10 -31.44
C ILE A 40 3.79 1.58 -31.52
N SER A 41 4.97 1.02 -31.70
CA SER A 41 5.14 -0.43 -31.81
C SER A 41 4.71 -1.14 -30.52
N PRO A 42 3.90 -2.22 -30.60
CA PRO A 42 3.62 -3.06 -29.45
C PRO A 42 4.90 -3.78 -29.01
N ILE A 43 5.07 -3.98 -27.71
CA ILE A 43 6.19 -4.73 -27.11
C ILE A 43 5.78 -6.15 -26.69
N TYR A 44 4.48 -6.38 -26.54
CA TYR A 44 3.92 -7.68 -26.19
C TYR A 44 2.49 -7.80 -26.73
N VAL A 45 2.18 -8.97 -27.27
CA VAL A 45 0.84 -9.37 -27.69
C VAL A 45 0.59 -10.80 -27.21
N ARG A 46 -0.57 -11.05 -26.62
CA ARG A 46 -1.02 -12.39 -26.26
C ARG A 46 -2.45 -12.58 -26.73
N VAL A 47 -2.70 -13.72 -27.38
CA VAL A 47 -4.04 -14.09 -27.87
C VAL A 47 -4.45 -15.42 -27.29
N VAL A 48 -5.71 -15.50 -26.87
CA VAL A 48 -6.39 -16.71 -26.38
C VAL A 48 -7.72 -16.85 -27.05
N GLN A 49 -8.11 -18.10 -27.27
CA GLN A 49 -9.44 -18.47 -27.70
C GLN A 49 -10.14 -19.13 -26.51
N GLU A 50 -11.31 -18.61 -26.14
CA GLU A 50 -12.16 -19.13 -25.08
C GLU A 50 -13.47 -19.61 -25.68
N THR A 51 -13.99 -20.73 -25.21
CA THR A 51 -15.37 -21.13 -25.48
C THR A 51 -16.24 -20.51 -24.40
N HIS A 52 -17.09 -19.56 -24.79
CA HIS A 52 -18.00 -18.89 -23.87
C HIS A 52 -19.09 -19.87 -23.37
N GLN A 53 -19.81 -19.53 -22.29
CA GLN A 53 -20.80 -20.43 -21.67
C GLN A 53 -21.93 -20.86 -22.61
N ASP A 54 -22.23 -20.04 -23.62
CA ASP A 54 -23.20 -20.33 -24.68
C ASP A 54 -22.65 -21.23 -25.80
N GLY A 55 -21.42 -21.74 -25.65
CA GLY A 55 -20.73 -22.55 -26.65
C GLY A 55 -20.09 -21.75 -27.78
N SER A 56 -20.26 -20.41 -27.81
CA SER A 56 -19.71 -19.58 -28.88
C SER A 56 -18.22 -19.28 -28.65
N PRO A 57 -17.39 -19.30 -29.70
CA PRO A 57 -15.96 -19.03 -29.56
C PRO A 57 -15.72 -17.52 -29.42
N HIS A 58 -15.01 -17.11 -28.39
CA HIS A 58 -14.54 -15.76 -28.15
C HIS A 58 -13.02 -15.70 -28.27
N LEU A 59 -12.51 -14.58 -28.78
CA LEU A 59 -11.07 -14.37 -28.88
C LEU A 59 -10.68 -13.15 -28.04
N TYR A 60 -9.75 -13.38 -27.11
CA TYR A 60 -9.23 -12.37 -26.22
C TYR A 60 -7.80 -12.03 -26.60
N CYS A 61 -7.49 -10.75 -26.71
CA CYS A 61 -6.14 -10.28 -26.98
C CYS A 61 -5.70 -9.21 -25.97
N LEU A 62 -4.51 -9.38 -25.41
CA LEU A 62 -3.84 -8.38 -24.60
C LEU A 62 -2.67 -7.81 -25.40
N LEU A 63 -2.72 -6.51 -25.68
CA LEU A 63 -1.63 -5.74 -26.25
C LEU A 63 -0.99 -4.86 -25.19
N GLN A 64 0.32 -4.73 -25.28
CA GLN A 64 1.08 -3.80 -24.47
C GLN A 64 2.04 -3.00 -25.37
N PHE A 65 2.05 -1.69 -25.14
CA PHE A 65 2.89 -0.73 -25.83
C PHE A 65 3.99 -0.19 -24.90
N GLU A 66 5.05 0.37 -25.48
CA GLU A 66 6.08 1.07 -24.70
C GLU A 66 5.54 2.38 -24.09
N GLY A 67 4.76 3.13 -24.88
CA GLY A 67 4.06 4.35 -24.49
C GLY A 67 2.54 4.21 -24.49
N LYS A 68 1.82 5.29 -24.19
CA LYS A 68 0.35 5.31 -24.29
C LYS A 68 -0.07 5.34 -25.76
N PHE A 69 -0.78 4.32 -26.21
CA PHE A 69 -1.42 4.31 -27.52
C PHE A 69 -2.74 5.10 -27.46
N ARG A 70 -2.96 5.96 -28.45
CA ARG A 70 -4.17 6.77 -28.59
C ARG A 70 -4.88 6.43 -29.90
N THR A 71 -6.19 6.19 -29.83
CA THR A 71 -7.05 6.10 -31.01
C THR A 71 -8.46 6.62 -30.70
N GLU A 72 -9.07 7.25 -31.70
CA GLU A 72 -10.47 7.68 -31.69
C GLU A 72 -11.32 6.82 -32.65
N SER A 73 -10.67 5.92 -33.40
CA SER A 73 -11.33 5.02 -34.34
C SER A 73 -11.69 3.70 -33.66
N ALA A 74 -12.98 3.42 -33.57
CA ALA A 74 -13.49 2.13 -33.08
C ALA A 74 -13.03 0.96 -33.98
N ARG A 75 -12.84 1.22 -35.28
CA ARG A 75 -12.49 0.21 -36.29
C ARG A 75 -10.99 -0.08 -36.40
N PHE A 76 -10.16 0.58 -35.59
CA PHE A 76 -8.71 0.47 -35.68
C PHE A 76 -8.21 -0.98 -35.49
N PHE A 77 -8.92 -1.76 -34.69
CA PHE A 77 -8.58 -3.14 -34.37
C PHE A 77 -9.46 -4.15 -35.12
N ASP A 78 -10.13 -3.75 -36.20
CA ASP A 78 -10.91 -4.69 -37.01
C ASP A 78 -9.96 -5.67 -37.71
N ILE A 79 -10.25 -6.97 -37.61
CA ILE A 79 -9.50 -8.02 -38.31
C ILE A 79 -10.36 -8.66 -39.39
N LYS A 80 -9.78 -8.83 -40.58
CA LYS A 80 -10.44 -9.49 -41.71
C LYS A 80 -10.10 -10.98 -41.73
N SER A 81 -11.09 -11.82 -41.97
CA SER A 81 -10.85 -13.25 -42.21
C SER A 81 -10.20 -13.47 -43.59
N PRO A 82 -9.21 -14.38 -43.74
CA PRO A 82 -8.62 -14.74 -45.01
C PRO A 82 -9.50 -15.73 -45.78
N THR A 83 -10.33 -16.51 -45.09
CA THR A 83 -11.20 -17.54 -45.70
C THR A 83 -12.61 -17.04 -45.97
N SER A 84 -13.08 -16.03 -45.25
CA SER A 84 -14.39 -15.43 -45.42
C SER A 84 -14.27 -13.92 -45.62
N ASN A 85 -15.15 -13.29 -46.40
CA ASN A 85 -15.16 -11.83 -46.53
C ASN A 85 -15.75 -11.13 -45.28
N SER A 86 -15.77 -11.80 -44.13
CA SER A 86 -16.27 -11.29 -42.86
C SER A 86 -15.22 -10.49 -42.11
N MET A 87 -15.64 -9.44 -41.44
CA MET A 87 -14.81 -8.60 -40.59
C MET A 87 -15.22 -8.79 -39.13
N PHE A 88 -14.23 -8.96 -38.25
CA PHE A 88 -14.46 -9.10 -36.81
C PHE A 88 -14.10 -7.81 -36.10
N HIS A 89 -15.08 -7.24 -35.39
CA HIS A 89 -14.94 -6.01 -34.63
C HIS A 89 -14.79 -6.33 -33.14
N PRO A 90 -13.71 -5.87 -32.47
CA PRO A 90 -13.53 -6.12 -31.05
C PRO A 90 -14.21 -5.08 -30.17
N ASN A 91 -14.59 -5.49 -28.96
CA ASN A 91 -14.72 -4.57 -27.84
C ASN A 91 -13.31 -4.19 -27.35
N VAL A 92 -13.02 -2.89 -27.32
CA VAL A 92 -11.68 -2.35 -27.01
C VAL A 92 -11.72 -1.67 -25.64
N GLN A 93 -10.86 -2.12 -24.73
CA GLN A 93 -10.79 -1.56 -23.37
C GLN A 93 -9.34 -1.31 -22.96
N GLY A 94 -9.10 -0.21 -22.24
CA GLY A 94 -7.81 0.04 -21.60
C GLY A 94 -7.63 -0.88 -20.38
N ALA A 95 -6.57 -1.69 -20.36
CA ALA A 95 -6.27 -2.57 -19.24
C ALA A 95 -5.44 -1.81 -18.18
N ARG A 96 -6.11 -1.34 -17.12
CA ARG A 96 -5.44 -0.66 -15.99
C ARG A 96 -4.48 -1.57 -15.23
N ASN A 97 -4.88 -2.83 -15.01
CA ASN A 97 -4.05 -3.84 -14.36
C ASN A 97 -3.73 -4.97 -15.34
N SER A 98 -2.63 -4.80 -16.08
CA SER A 98 -2.21 -5.72 -17.14
C SER A 98 -1.85 -7.12 -16.61
N LEU A 99 -1.40 -7.23 -15.36
CA LEU A 99 -1.11 -8.52 -14.70
C LEU A 99 -2.39 -9.34 -14.47
N VAL A 100 -3.42 -8.73 -13.87
CA VAL A 100 -4.70 -9.41 -13.62
C VAL A 100 -5.34 -9.86 -14.92
N VAL A 101 -5.33 -9.00 -15.96
CA VAL A 101 -5.86 -9.35 -17.28
C VAL A 101 -5.06 -10.49 -17.91
N ARG A 102 -3.73 -10.45 -17.83
CA ARG A 102 -2.87 -11.53 -18.32
C ARG A 102 -3.16 -12.86 -17.61
N ASP A 103 -3.34 -12.82 -16.29
CA ASP A 103 -3.60 -14.00 -15.47
C ASP A 103 -5.01 -14.56 -15.71
N TYR A 104 -6.00 -13.68 -15.90
CA TYR A 104 -7.36 -14.03 -16.34
C TYR A 104 -7.31 -14.81 -17.66
N ILE A 105 -6.62 -14.27 -18.66
CA ILE A 105 -6.45 -14.90 -19.97
C ILE A 105 -5.63 -16.20 -19.89
N SER A 106 -4.76 -16.33 -18.89
CA SER A 106 -3.93 -17.53 -18.69
C SER A 106 -4.70 -18.74 -18.16
N LYS A 107 -5.91 -18.56 -17.61
CA LYS A 107 -6.73 -19.66 -17.07
C LYS A 107 -7.13 -20.70 -18.14
N TYR A 108 -7.21 -20.28 -19.40
CA TYR A 108 -7.65 -21.13 -20.51
C TYR A 108 -6.56 -22.06 -21.05
N GLY A 109 -5.34 -22.01 -20.49
CA GLY A 109 -4.25 -22.97 -20.73
C GLY A 109 -3.56 -22.85 -22.09
N ASP A 110 -4.29 -22.52 -23.15
CA ASP A 110 -3.79 -22.56 -24.52
C ASP A 110 -3.78 -21.16 -25.17
N PHE A 111 -2.60 -20.53 -25.19
CA PHE A 111 -2.38 -19.16 -25.67
C PHE A 111 -1.21 -19.07 -26.64
N VAL A 112 -1.28 -18.11 -27.56
CA VAL A 112 -0.14 -17.70 -28.39
C VAL A 112 0.35 -16.33 -27.94
N LYS A 113 1.66 -16.10 -28.03
CA LYS A 113 2.26 -14.82 -27.60
C LYS A 113 3.37 -14.38 -28.54
N TRP A 114 3.59 -13.08 -28.59
CA TRP A 114 4.72 -12.44 -29.23
C TRP A 114 5.28 -11.34 -28.31
N GLY A 115 6.61 -11.18 -28.33
CA GLY A 115 7.31 -10.20 -27.50
C GLY A 115 7.41 -10.59 -26.02
N ASN A 116 7.89 -9.65 -25.21
CA ASN A 116 8.16 -9.86 -23.78
C ASN A 116 7.26 -8.95 -22.95
N PHE A 117 6.41 -9.58 -22.11
CA PHE A 117 5.54 -8.84 -21.20
C PHE A 117 6.38 -8.07 -20.18
N ARG A 118 6.22 -6.74 -20.15
CA ARG A 118 6.77 -5.89 -19.10
C ARG A 118 5.69 -5.69 -18.03
N PRO A 119 5.86 -6.21 -16.80
CA PRO A 119 4.97 -5.85 -15.71
C PRO A 119 4.94 -4.33 -15.58
N ASP A 120 3.75 -3.72 -15.53
CA ASP A 120 3.68 -2.30 -15.22
C ASP A 120 4.36 -2.08 -13.87
N GLY A 121 5.24 -1.07 -13.81
CA GLY A 121 5.90 -0.64 -12.56
C GLY A 121 4.94 -0.07 -11.51
N GLN A 122 3.63 -0.23 -11.70
CA GLN A 122 2.64 0.04 -10.68
C GLN A 122 2.72 -1.05 -9.63
N SER A 123 3.04 -0.60 -8.42
CA SER A 123 3.19 -1.36 -7.18
C SER A 123 2.29 -2.58 -7.09
N ARG A 124 2.91 -3.74 -6.85
CA ARG A 124 2.29 -5.03 -6.53
C ARG A 124 1.48 -5.06 -5.23
N PHE A 125 1.24 -3.93 -4.60
CA PHE A 125 0.45 -3.88 -3.39
C PHE A 125 -0.95 -3.43 -3.80
N SER A 126 -1.81 -4.40 -4.13
CA SER A 126 -3.24 -4.20 -3.91
C SER A 126 -3.38 -3.74 -2.46
N SER A 127 -4.03 -2.60 -2.23
CA SER A 127 -4.30 -2.04 -0.89
C SER A 127 -4.60 -3.13 0.14
N ASP A 128 -5.42 -4.10 -0.28
CA ASP A 128 -5.91 -5.20 0.53
C ASP A 128 -4.78 -6.06 1.13
N LYS A 129 -3.71 -6.35 0.38
CA LYS A 129 -2.59 -7.17 0.87
C LYS A 129 -1.65 -6.39 1.79
N THR A 130 -1.44 -5.11 1.52
CA THR A 130 -0.68 -4.24 2.43
C THR A 130 -1.44 -4.05 3.73
N ASP A 131 -2.75 -3.81 3.66
CA ASP A 131 -3.60 -3.60 4.83
C ASP A 131 -3.66 -4.86 5.69
N GLU A 132 -3.74 -6.06 5.08
CA GLU A 132 -3.60 -7.34 5.79
C GLU A 132 -2.26 -7.47 6.51
N VAL A 133 -1.15 -7.08 5.87
CA VAL A 133 0.19 -7.13 6.48
C VAL A 133 0.28 -6.17 7.66
N TYR A 134 -0.24 -4.96 7.54
CA TYR A 134 -0.25 -3.98 8.63
C TYR A 134 -1.18 -4.39 9.77
N ALA A 135 -2.33 -5.00 9.47
CA ALA A 135 -3.22 -5.57 10.48
C ALA A 135 -2.54 -6.70 11.26
N ALA A 136 -1.85 -7.63 10.57
CA ALA A 136 -1.08 -8.68 11.21
C ALA A 136 0.09 -8.14 12.04
N ALA A 137 0.74 -7.08 11.56
CA ALA A 137 1.84 -6.40 12.25
C ALA A 137 1.40 -5.79 13.59
N LEU A 138 0.18 -5.25 13.67
CA LEU A 138 -0.39 -4.67 14.89
C LEU A 138 -0.71 -5.72 15.97
N VAL A 139 -0.94 -6.98 15.60
CA VAL A 139 -1.19 -8.08 16.55
C VAL A 139 0.13 -8.59 17.17
N GLY A 140 1.29 -8.20 16.63
CA GLY A 140 2.58 -8.59 17.18
C GLY A 140 2.76 -8.17 18.65
N GLU A 141 3.39 -9.03 19.45
CA GLU A 141 3.59 -8.79 20.88
C GLU A 141 4.77 -7.85 21.16
N ASP A 142 5.72 -7.76 20.22
CA ASP A 142 6.92 -6.96 20.35
C ASP A 142 7.33 -6.27 19.03
N LYS A 143 8.12 -5.21 19.18
CA LYS A 143 8.66 -4.40 18.07
C LYS A 143 9.38 -5.24 17.02
N GLY A 144 10.19 -6.21 17.43
CA GLY A 144 10.99 -7.04 16.54
C GLY A 144 10.12 -7.95 15.68
N MET A 145 9.11 -8.58 16.28
CA MET A 145 8.13 -9.42 15.59
C MET A 145 7.36 -8.60 14.56
N THR A 146 6.84 -7.44 14.96
CA THR A 146 6.09 -6.53 14.08
C THR A 146 6.95 -6.05 12.90
N LEU A 147 8.20 -5.65 13.15
CA LEU A 147 9.13 -5.26 12.07
C LEU A 147 9.42 -6.41 11.10
N ASN A 148 9.50 -7.64 11.58
CA ASN A 148 9.78 -8.81 10.74
C ASN A 148 8.58 -9.18 9.86
N ILE A 149 7.35 -9.01 10.37
CA ILE A 149 6.11 -9.17 9.59
C ILE A 149 6.08 -8.15 8.44
N ILE A 150 6.33 -6.88 8.73
CA ILE A 150 6.36 -5.81 7.71
C ILE A 150 7.50 -6.06 6.71
N LYS A 151 8.68 -6.48 7.16
CA LYS A 151 9.81 -6.79 6.27
C LYS A 151 9.47 -7.89 5.26
N LYS A 152 8.69 -8.90 5.65
CA LYS A 152 8.26 -10.00 4.77
C LYS A 152 7.10 -9.60 3.86
N GLY A 153 6.13 -8.85 4.38
CA GLY A 153 4.89 -8.51 3.67
C GLY A 153 4.98 -7.26 2.80
N ASP A 154 5.73 -6.23 3.22
CA ASP A 154 5.98 -4.99 2.48
C ASP A 154 7.46 -4.53 2.62
N PRO A 155 8.39 -5.21 1.92
CA PRO A 155 9.81 -4.87 1.96
C PRO A 155 10.10 -3.43 1.50
N ARG A 156 9.25 -2.86 0.64
CA ARG A 156 9.45 -1.52 0.08
C ARG A 156 9.26 -0.46 1.16
N SER A 157 8.13 -0.51 1.88
CA SER A 157 7.87 0.44 2.96
C SER A 157 8.84 0.23 4.12
N PHE A 158 9.24 -1.02 4.38
CA PHE A 158 10.27 -1.31 5.37
C PHE A 158 11.58 -0.57 5.09
N ILE A 159 12.02 -0.51 3.82
CA ILE A 159 13.26 0.18 3.43
C ILE A 159 13.08 1.70 3.40
N ILE A 160 12.01 2.20 2.76
CA ILE A 160 11.83 3.64 2.51
C ILE A 160 11.38 4.39 3.78
N HIS A 161 10.66 3.71 4.69
CA HIS A 161 10.03 4.32 5.85
C HIS A 161 10.48 3.70 7.18
N TYR A 162 11.66 3.06 7.22
CA TYR A 162 12.17 2.37 8.40
C TYR A 162 12.13 3.24 9.66
N ASP A 163 12.63 4.48 9.60
CA ASP A 163 12.73 5.34 10.78
C ASP A 163 11.36 5.66 11.40
N LYS A 164 10.37 5.92 10.54
CA LYS A 164 8.98 6.20 10.97
C LYS A 164 8.33 4.94 11.56
N LEU A 165 8.53 3.80 10.92
CA LEU A 165 8.01 2.51 11.41
C LEU A 165 8.63 2.19 12.77
N SER A 166 9.96 2.22 12.88
CA SER A 166 10.70 1.95 14.11
C SER A 166 10.26 2.86 15.25
N SER A 167 10.19 4.19 15.02
CA SER A 167 9.79 5.16 16.03
C SER A 167 8.34 5.02 16.48
N ASN A 168 7.42 4.69 15.56
CA ASN A 168 6.03 4.45 15.93
C ASN A 168 5.89 3.17 16.78
N LEU A 169 6.60 2.09 16.41
CA LEU A 169 6.58 0.86 17.18
C LEU A 169 7.22 1.04 18.55
N ASP A 170 8.25 1.88 18.70
CA ASP A 170 8.81 2.24 20.01
C ASP A 170 7.78 2.87 20.93
N ARG A 171 6.87 3.69 20.38
CA ARG A 171 5.79 4.33 21.16
C ARG A 171 4.67 3.34 21.50
N ILE A 172 4.32 2.46 20.57
CA ILE A 172 3.25 1.45 20.77
C ILE A 172 3.67 0.43 21.82
N PHE A 173 4.91 -0.06 21.74
CA PHE A 173 5.47 -1.03 22.68
C PHE A 173 6.22 -0.37 23.84
N GLN A 174 5.99 0.93 24.09
CA GLN A 174 6.63 1.62 25.19
C GLN A 174 6.13 1.03 26.50
N LYS A 175 7.03 0.41 27.26
CA LYS A 175 6.70 -0.05 28.62
C LYS A 175 6.24 1.14 29.47
N PRO A 176 5.22 0.98 30.32
CA PRO A 176 4.89 1.97 31.33
C PRO A 176 6.15 2.34 32.10
N LEU A 177 6.37 3.64 32.33
CA LEU A 177 7.48 4.07 33.18
C LEU A 177 7.29 3.44 34.56
N GLU A 178 8.29 2.70 35.03
CA GLU A 178 8.26 2.16 36.38
C GLU A 178 8.16 3.32 37.37
N PRO A 179 7.30 3.21 38.40
CA PRO A 179 7.20 4.23 39.45
C PRO A 179 8.58 4.50 40.05
N TYR A 180 8.88 5.77 40.29
CA TYR A 180 10.14 6.12 40.95
C TYR A 180 10.17 5.54 42.37
N VAL A 181 11.10 4.62 42.63
CA VAL A 181 11.36 4.10 43.97
C VAL A 181 12.41 4.97 44.66
N ALA A 182 12.04 5.62 45.75
CA ALA A 182 12.95 6.44 46.54
C ALA A 182 14.03 5.58 47.19
N ARG A 183 15.32 5.86 46.87
CA ARG A 183 16.46 5.16 47.45
C ARG A 183 16.62 5.39 48.96
N PHE A 184 16.17 6.55 49.43
CA PHE A 184 16.27 6.96 50.83
C PHE A 184 14.89 7.39 51.31
N GLN A 185 14.44 6.84 52.45
CA GLN A 185 13.16 7.18 53.06
C GLN A 185 13.29 8.22 54.17
N GLN A 186 14.51 8.43 54.69
CA GLN A 186 14.80 9.31 55.82
C GLN A 186 15.81 10.38 55.42
N PHE A 187 15.54 11.60 55.88
CA PHE A 187 16.35 12.78 55.59
C PHE A 187 16.46 13.62 56.87
N GLU A 188 17.61 13.56 57.54
CA GLU A 188 17.80 14.16 58.87
C GLU A 188 18.12 15.66 58.86
N ARG A 189 18.65 16.18 57.74
CA ARG A 189 19.19 17.55 57.64
C ARG A 189 18.32 18.48 56.80
N ILE A 190 17.00 18.27 56.78
CA ILE A 190 16.08 19.17 56.08
C ILE A 190 15.75 20.35 57.00
N PRO A 191 15.98 21.59 56.58
CA PRO A 191 15.49 22.76 57.29
C PRO A 191 13.98 22.70 57.56
N SER A 192 13.56 23.06 58.77
CA SER A 192 12.16 22.99 59.20
C SER A 192 11.19 23.76 58.29
N PHE A 193 11.63 24.90 57.72
CA PHE A 193 10.80 25.68 56.79
C PHE A 193 10.47 24.91 55.51
N LEU A 194 11.36 24.05 55.01
CA LEU A 194 11.12 23.22 53.83
C LEU A 194 10.13 22.09 54.12
N ILE A 195 10.20 21.50 55.32
CA ILE A 195 9.23 20.49 55.78
C ILE A 195 7.84 21.10 55.90
N HIS A 196 7.75 22.29 56.50
CA HIS A 196 6.48 23.01 56.65
C HIS A 196 5.87 23.36 55.29
N TRP A 197 6.67 23.92 54.38
CA TRP A 197 6.23 24.22 53.02
C TRP A 197 5.74 22.97 52.29
N ALA A 198 6.48 21.87 52.35
CA ALA A 198 6.13 20.63 51.68
C ALA A 198 4.81 20.05 52.21
N THR A 199 4.63 20.03 53.53
CA THR A 199 3.41 19.50 54.17
C THR A 199 2.16 20.28 53.77
N GLN A 200 2.28 21.59 53.56
CA GLN A 200 1.16 22.44 53.16
C GLN A 200 0.86 22.41 51.66
N ASN A 201 1.87 22.24 50.81
CA ASN A 201 1.76 22.48 49.36
C ASN A 201 1.85 21.22 48.51
N VAL A 202 2.49 20.16 49.00
CA VAL A 202 2.63 18.89 48.28
C VAL A 202 1.51 17.96 48.73
N THR A 203 0.34 18.12 48.10
CA THR A 203 -0.85 17.31 48.36
C THR A 203 -1.01 16.21 47.29
N GLY A 204 -1.67 15.11 47.65
CA GLY A 204 -1.98 14.02 46.71
C GLY A 204 -2.88 14.45 45.54
N PRO A 205 -3.08 13.58 44.53
CA PRO A 205 -3.80 13.90 43.29
C PRO A 205 -5.20 14.51 43.50
N ALA A 206 -5.91 14.06 44.53
CA ALA A 206 -7.28 14.49 44.83
C ALA A 206 -7.40 15.91 45.40
N ASN A 207 -6.35 16.43 46.05
CA ASN A 207 -6.38 17.69 46.79
C ASN A 207 -5.50 18.79 46.16
N ARG A 208 -5.05 18.59 44.91
CA ARG A 208 -4.13 19.52 44.25
C ARG A 208 -4.86 20.80 43.83
N PRO A 209 -4.42 21.99 44.26
CA PRO A 209 -5.05 23.25 43.87
C PRO A 209 -4.86 23.52 42.36
N HIS A 210 -5.81 24.24 41.74
CA HIS A 210 -5.75 24.63 40.32
C HIS A 210 -4.46 25.38 39.97
N ARG A 211 -3.91 26.15 40.93
CA ARG A 211 -2.63 26.85 40.79
C ARG A 211 -1.68 26.40 41.92
N PRO A 212 -0.84 25.38 41.70
CA PRO A 212 0.10 24.91 42.72
C PRO A 212 1.21 25.93 42.96
N MET A 213 1.57 26.14 44.22
CA MET A 213 2.75 26.91 44.57
C MET A 213 4.00 26.07 44.32
N SER A 214 5.05 26.69 43.79
CA SER A 214 6.33 26.05 43.50
C SER A 214 7.42 26.67 44.37
N ILE A 215 8.37 25.85 44.82
CA ILE A 215 9.58 26.31 45.52
C ILE A 215 10.81 25.98 44.67
N ILE A 216 11.77 26.89 44.66
CA ILE A 216 13.09 26.67 44.03
C ILE A 216 14.09 26.45 45.15
N ILE A 217 14.81 25.34 45.11
CA ILE A 217 15.82 24.96 46.10
C ILE A 217 17.18 24.93 45.43
N GLU A 218 17.99 25.92 45.74
CA GLU A 218 19.35 26.04 45.25
C GLU A 218 20.34 25.59 46.32
N GLY A 219 21.46 24.99 45.90
CA GLY A 219 22.55 24.63 46.79
C GLY A 219 23.57 23.71 46.14
N PRO A 220 24.70 23.42 46.81
CA PRO A 220 25.82 22.65 46.26
C PRO A 220 25.40 21.28 45.67
N SER A 221 26.20 20.75 44.76
CA SER A 221 25.96 19.41 44.21
C SER A 221 26.00 18.33 45.31
N ARG A 222 25.30 17.21 45.09
CA ARG A 222 25.26 16.02 45.99
C ARG A 222 24.67 16.24 47.39
N THR A 223 23.88 17.29 47.59
CA THR A 223 23.18 17.55 48.88
C THR A 223 21.84 16.82 49.04
N GLY A 224 21.47 15.93 48.12
CA GLY A 224 20.23 15.14 48.23
C GLY A 224 18.94 15.84 47.80
N LYS A 225 19.00 17.09 47.31
CA LYS A 225 17.83 17.89 46.87
C LYS A 225 16.84 17.10 45.99
N THR A 226 17.34 16.43 44.95
CA THR A 226 16.50 15.65 44.02
C THR A 226 15.89 14.42 44.68
N CYS A 227 16.63 13.77 45.59
CA CYS A 227 16.12 12.59 46.31
C CYS A 227 15.01 12.99 47.27
N TRP A 228 15.18 14.11 47.98
CA TRP A 228 14.16 14.64 48.88
C TRP A 228 12.91 15.09 48.12
N ALA A 229 13.06 15.87 47.05
CA ALA A 229 11.91 16.32 46.24
C ALA A 229 11.07 15.14 45.71
N ARG A 230 11.72 14.03 45.33
CA ARG A 230 11.03 12.82 44.85
C ARG A 230 10.46 11.94 45.97
N SER A 231 10.86 12.13 47.24
CA SER A 231 10.29 11.39 48.37
C SER A 231 9.01 12.03 48.91
N LEU A 232 8.71 13.29 48.58
CA LEU A 232 7.55 14.02 49.09
C LEU A 232 6.20 13.54 48.53
N ASN A 233 6.21 12.67 47.52
CA ASN A 233 5.02 12.04 46.99
C ASN A 233 5.37 10.65 46.44
N PRO A 234 5.46 9.62 47.30
CA PRO A 234 5.68 8.26 46.83
C PRO A 234 4.52 7.89 45.91
N GLN A 235 4.83 7.61 44.64
CA GLN A 235 3.84 7.10 43.71
C GLN A 235 3.33 5.76 44.25
N VAL A 236 2.07 5.73 44.70
CA VAL A 236 1.26 4.52 44.75
C VAL A 236 0.50 4.44 43.44
#